data_AF-A0A7K2HNR3-F1
#
_entry.id   AF-A0A7K2HNR3-F1
#
_cell.length_a   1.000
_cell.length_b   1.000
_cell.length_c   1.000
_cell.angle_alpha   90.00
_cell.angle_beta   90.00
_cell.angle_gamma   90.00
#
_symmetry.space_group_name_H-M   'P 1'
#
loop_
_entity.id
_entity.type
_entity.pdbx_description
1 polymer ?
#
loop_
_entity_poly.entity_id
_entity_poly.type
_entity_poly.pdbx_seq_one_letter_code
_entity_poly.pdbx_strand_id
1 'polypeptide(L)'
;MELLTGVDPSVLPEWADPELVVRISGHGNALFAIAGNPHTFRGLLAVHELATGQTISVRPSQITEATEFARGWLRGYLSGNEPSPPPNDALEAMRWERERLLFHAYEREMPPQSLGRYVIDAIRTTDGISVAETSRAISAVFAKLAVAHSLWRNNRWLPVTEDRASLPPIGLATADEVVDAFRCVNPAYAIDGTLHNWQMTLRVINAQTDACAAGLIEVIVWLDTSGPVVDQIHVVVNLERPDLVAAADDTTPEKLLEAVLGAVIIGIDPDVASVAHGDALYEGEPFSIEPADESADPTPPILPGPLTYVATRRRSDLDCIADLPFDRQPVGSGVLIRHRGGFTMTTTTANELSRALGSAT
;
A
#
# COMPACT_ATOMS: atom_id res chain seq x y z
N MET A 1 2.54 -21.02 39.21
CA MET A 1 1.89 -19.83 38.63
C MET A 1 2.82 -18.66 38.88
N GLU A 2 3.52 -18.22 37.85
CA GLU A 2 4.41 -17.07 37.92
C GLU A 2 3.61 -15.84 37.49
N LEU A 3 3.49 -14.85 38.37
CA LEU A 3 2.80 -13.60 38.09
C LEU A 3 3.82 -12.49 37.90
N LEU A 4 3.45 -11.48 37.11
CA LEU A 4 4.25 -10.26 37.04
C LEU A 4 4.33 -9.57 38.41
N THR A 5 5.47 -8.94 38.66
CA THR A 5 5.70 -8.21 39.91
C THR A 5 4.69 -7.06 40.04
N GLY A 6 4.01 -7.00 41.19
CA GLY A 6 2.99 -5.99 41.50
C GLY A 6 1.56 -6.40 41.15
N VAL A 7 1.35 -7.59 40.59
CA VAL A 7 0.01 -8.14 40.38
C VAL A 7 -0.53 -8.70 41.70
N ASP A 8 -1.65 -8.17 42.16
CA ASP A 8 -2.44 -8.73 43.25
C ASP A 8 -3.76 -9.29 42.66
N PRO A 9 -3.91 -10.62 42.57
CA PRO A 9 -5.11 -11.24 42.01
C PRO A 9 -6.42 -10.84 42.70
N SER A 10 -6.37 -10.40 43.97
CA SER A 10 -7.58 -10.05 44.74
C SER A 10 -8.20 -8.70 44.35
N VAL A 11 -7.46 -7.86 43.64
CA VAL A 11 -7.90 -6.53 43.20
C VAL A 11 -8.11 -6.45 41.68
N LEU A 12 -7.96 -7.56 40.96
CA LEU A 12 -8.24 -7.62 39.53
C LEU A 12 -9.76 -7.61 39.27
N PRO A 13 -10.20 -7.05 38.13
CA PRO A 13 -11.56 -7.25 37.65
C PRO A 13 -11.90 -8.74 37.54
N GLU A 14 -13.15 -9.12 37.81
CA GLU A 14 -13.59 -10.53 37.82
C GLU A 14 -13.31 -11.29 36.51
N TRP A 15 -13.29 -10.57 35.39
CA TRP A 15 -13.01 -11.13 34.06
C TRP A 15 -11.52 -11.32 33.77
N ALA A 16 -10.63 -10.66 34.52
CA ALA A 16 -9.21 -10.59 34.19
C ALA A 16 -8.46 -11.80 34.75
N ASP A 17 -7.77 -12.52 33.87
CA ASP A 17 -6.86 -13.59 34.27
C ASP A 17 -5.54 -12.99 34.79
N PRO A 18 -5.12 -13.28 36.04
CA PRO A 18 -3.85 -12.81 36.58
C PRO A 18 -2.63 -13.20 35.73
N GLU A 19 -2.69 -14.32 35.02
CA GLU A 19 -1.60 -14.79 34.15
C GLU A 19 -1.55 -14.04 32.82
N LEU A 20 -2.59 -13.26 32.49
CA LEU A 20 -2.68 -12.40 31.30
C LEU A 20 -2.51 -10.90 31.62
N VAL A 21 -1.88 -10.59 32.75
CA VAL A 21 -1.45 -9.21 33.06
C VAL A 21 -0.07 -8.95 32.44
N VAL A 22 0.09 -7.78 31.83
CA VAL A 22 1.27 -7.36 31.06
C VAL A 22 1.68 -5.92 31.39
N ARG A 23 2.89 -5.55 30.97
CA ARG A 23 3.33 -4.14 30.85
C ARG A 23 3.57 -3.80 29.39
N ILE A 24 3.29 -2.55 29.03
CA ILE A 24 3.48 -2.04 27.67
C ILE A 24 4.43 -0.86 27.64
N SER A 25 5.11 -0.67 26.51
CA SER A 25 6.03 0.43 26.28
C SER A 25 5.31 1.79 26.33
N GLY A 26 5.98 2.82 26.85
CA GLY A 26 5.44 4.19 26.92
C GLY A 26 4.50 4.46 28.11
N HIS A 27 4.15 3.46 28.92
CA HIS A 27 3.23 3.60 30.06
C HIS A 27 3.89 3.35 31.44
N GLY A 28 5.23 3.46 31.52
CA GLY A 28 5.98 3.30 32.77
C GLY A 28 5.71 1.94 33.44
N ASN A 29 5.36 1.97 34.74
CA ASN A 29 5.05 0.78 35.54
C ASN A 29 3.54 0.51 35.67
N ALA A 30 2.72 0.99 34.73
CA ALA A 30 1.31 0.60 34.70
C ALA A 30 1.16 -0.90 34.38
N LEU A 31 0.09 -1.50 34.89
CA LEU A 31 -0.29 -2.89 34.65
C LEU A 31 -1.56 -2.94 33.81
N PHE A 32 -1.57 -3.83 32.83
CA PHE A 32 -2.67 -3.99 31.90
C PHE A 32 -3.13 -5.44 31.86
N ALA A 33 -4.43 -5.69 31.91
CA ALA A 33 -4.99 -7.01 31.63
C ALA A 33 -5.31 -7.15 30.13
N ILE A 34 -4.95 -8.27 29.53
CA ILE A 34 -5.35 -8.57 28.15
C ILE A 34 -6.87 -8.81 28.11
N ALA A 35 -7.58 -7.99 27.33
CA ALA A 35 -9.03 -8.03 27.20
C ALA A 35 -9.51 -8.77 25.93
N GLY A 36 -8.61 -9.06 24.98
CA GLY A 36 -8.90 -9.87 23.78
C GLY A 36 -8.69 -9.13 22.45
N ASN A 37 -9.46 -9.50 21.43
CA ASN A 37 -9.31 -8.97 20.06
C ASN A 37 -10.15 -7.70 19.86
N PRO A 38 -9.54 -6.55 19.50
CA PRO A 38 -10.30 -5.44 18.94
C PRO A 38 -10.76 -5.87 17.55
N HIS A 39 -12.04 -6.26 17.42
CA HIS A 39 -12.68 -6.78 16.20
C HIS A 39 -12.51 -5.94 14.92
N THR A 40 -11.86 -4.78 15.01
CA THR A 40 -11.64 -3.82 13.94
C THR A 40 -10.29 -4.00 13.22
N PHE A 41 -9.25 -4.56 13.86
CA PHE A 41 -7.91 -4.62 13.26
C PHE A 41 -7.13 -5.89 13.65
N ARG A 42 -6.75 -6.69 12.64
CA ARG A 42 -5.90 -7.87 12.87
C ARG A 42 -4.53 -7.46 13.43
N GLY A 43 -4.03 -8.27 14.36
CA GLY A 43 -2.73 -8.06 15.02
C GLY A 43 -2.71 -7.01 16.13
N LEU A 44 -3.77 -6.21 16.30
CA LEU A 44 -3.98 -5.41 17.51
C LEU A 44 -4.62 -6.25 18.60
N LEU A 45 -4.39 -5.88 19.86
CA LEU A 45 -4.91 -6.49 21.07
C LEU A 45 -5.53 -5.40 21.93
N ALA A 46 -6.73 -5.64 22.46
CA ALA A 46 -7.31 -4.78 23.45
C ALA A 46 -6.68 -5.10 24.82
N VAL A 47 -6.13 -4.08 25.48
CA VAL A 47 -5.61 -4.18 26.84
C VAL A 47 -6.30 -3.15 27.72
N HIS A 48 -6.60 -3.55 28.95
CA HIS A 48 -7.30 -2.73 29.93
C HIS A 48 -6.34 -2.30 31.03
N GLU A 49 -6.12 -1.00 31.19
CA GLU A 49 -5.29 -0.44 32.24
C GLU A 49 -5.98 -0.58 33.60
N LEU A 50 -5.35 -1.29 34.52
CA LEU A 50 -5.96 -1.63 35.82
C LEU A 50 -6.17 -0.41 36.73
N ALA A 51 -5.36 0.64 36.58
CA ALA A 51 -5.41 1.82 37.45
C ALA A 51 -6.49 2.82 37.01
N THR A 52 -6.69 3.02 35.71
CA THR A 52 -7.58 4.04 35.16
C THR A 52 -8.90 3.46 34.63
N GLY A 53 -8.94 2.14 34.39
CA GLY A 53 -10.08 1.47 33.76
C GLY A 53 -10.21 1.76 32.26
N GLN A 54 -9.19 2.37 31.64
CA GLN A 54 -9.22 2.64 30.20
C GLN A 54 -8.80 1.41 29.40
N THR A 55 -9.45 1.20 28.25
CA THR A 55 -9.07 0.17 27.29
C THR A 55 -8.41 0.84 26.09
N ILE A 56 -7.25 0.32 25.69
CA ILE A 56 -6.50 0.77 24.53
C ILE A 56 -6.15 -0.42 23.63
N SER A 57 -5.90 -0.15 22.35
CA SER A 57 -5.43 -1.15 21.40
C SER A 57 -3.92 -1.07 21.27
N VAL A 58 -3.23 -2.19 21.48
CA VAL A 58 -1.77 -2.30 21.39
C VAL A 58 -1.36 -3.47 20.51
N ARG A 59 -0.14 -3.44 20.02
CA ARG A 59 0.51 -4.54 19.32
C ARG A 59 1.22 -5.45 20.30
N PRO A 60 1.32 -6.77 20.08
CA PRO A 60 2.09 -7.64 20.96
C PRO A 60 3.56 -7.22 21.12
N SER A 61 4.19 -6.65 20.09
CA SER A 61 5.53 -6.03 20.14
C SER A 61 5.64 -4.85 21.11
N GLN A 62 4.53 -4.21 21.47
CA GLN A 62 4.52 -3.15 22.49
C GLN A 62 4.50 -3.71 23.92
N ILE A 63 4.32 -5.02 24.10
CA ILE A 63 4.34 -5.68 25.41
C ILE A 63 5.79 -5.92 25.85
N THR A 64 6.23 -5.19 26.88
CA THR A 64 7.62 -5.23 27.38
C THR A 64 7.84 -6.28 28.45
N GLU A 65 6.82 -6.57 29.27
CA GLU A 65 6.86 -7.61 30.29
C GLU A 65 5.58 -8.45 30.24
N ALA A 66 5.76 -9.77 30.26
CA ALA A 66 4.70 -10.76 30.21
C ALA A 66 5.17 -12.06 30.87
N THR A 67 4.24 -12.76 31.53
CA THR A 67 4.44 -14.12 32.07
C THR A 67 4.69 -15.12 30.92
N GLU A 68 5.17 -16.33 31.24
CA GLU A 68 5.29 -17.39 30.24
C GLU A 68 3.93 -17.75 29.61
N PHE A 69 2.87 -17.81 30.43
CA PHE A 69 1.52 -18.08 29.98
C PHE A 69 1.02 -17.01 29.00
N ALA A 70 1.16 -15.72 29.35
CA ALA A 70 0.80 -14.62 28.46
C ALA A 70 1.58 -14.67 27.14
N ARG A 71 2.88 -15.00 27.16
CA ARG A 71 3.68 -15.16 25.93
C ARG A 71 3.15 -16.30 25.06
N GLY A 72 2.77 -17.43 25.68
CA GLY A 72 2.14 -18.55 24.98
C GLY A 72 0.80 -18.17 24.36
N TRP A 73 -0.04 -17.47 25.12
CA TRP A 73 -1.33 -16.96 24.66
C TRP A 73 -1.18 -15.98 23.49
N LEU A 74 -0.26 -15.02 23.57
CA LEU A 74 0.02 -14.04 22.52
C LEU A 74 0.50 -14.69 21.22
N ARG A 75 1.30 -15.75 21.30
CA ARG A 75 1.70 -16.53 20.10
C ARG A 75 0.48 -17.20 19.46
N GLY A 76 -0.36 -17.85 20.26
CA GLY A 76 -1.60 -18.45 19.78
C GLY A 76 -2.55 -17.41 19.17
N TYR A 77 -2.64 -16.24 19.80
CA TYR A 77 -3.41 -15.10 19.31
C TYR A 77 -2.94 -14.64 17.92
N LEU A 78 -1.64 -14.40 17.74
CA LEU A 78 -1.08 -14.00 16.46
C LEU A 78 -1.30 -15.05 15.38
N SER A 79 -1.05 -16.34 15.67
CA SER A 79 -1.31 -17.43 14.73
C SER A 79 -2.77 -17.53 14.32
N GLY A 80 -3.71 -17.25 15.23
CA GLY A 80 -5.14 -17.20 14.91
C GLY A 80 -5.58 -15.98 14.09
N ASN A 81 -4.72 -14.96 13.98
CA ASN A 81 -4.96 -13.73 13.21
C ASN A 81 -4.13 -13.65 11.92
N GLU A 82 -3.39 -14.72 11.55
CA GLU A 82 -2.63 -14.76 10.31
C GLU A 82 -3.55 -14.55 9.08
N PRO A 83 -3.02 -13.95 7.99
CA PRO A 83 -3.73 -13.92 6.72
C PRO A 83 -4.21 -15.32 6.33
N SER A 84 -5.51 -15.45 6.03
CA SER A 84 -6.10 -16.74 5.67
C SER A 84 -5.37 -17.35 4.46
N PRO A 85 -5.08 -18.65 4.48
CA PRO A 85 -4.54 -19.33 3.31
C PRO A 85 -5.48 -19.16 2.12
N PRO A 86 -4.94 -18.93 0.91
CA PRO A 86 -5.76 -18.61 -0.25
C PRO A 86 -6.56 -19.83 -0.73
N PRO A 87 -7.85 -19.66 -1.08
CA PRO A 87 -8.74 -20.77 -1.41
C PRO A 87 -8.59 -21.28 -2.85
N ASN A 88 -7.36 -21.42 -3.37
CA ASN A 88 -6.96 -21.89 -4.72
C ASN A 88 -6.61 -20.83 -5.79
N ASP A 89 -6.35 -19.58 -5.42
CA ASP A 89 -5.80 -18.57 -6.35
C ASP A 89 -4.27 -18.59 -6.35
N ALA A 90 -3.65 -18.75 -7.53
CA ALA A 90 -2.20 -18.75 -7.70
C ALA A 90 -1.56 -17.38 -7.40
N LEU A 91 -2.28 -16.27 -7.60
CA LEU A 91 -1.83 -14.94 -7.19
C LEU A 91 -1.71 -14.86 -5.67
N GLU A 92 -2.80 -15.19 -4.98
CA GLU A 92 -2.82 -15.13 -3.52
C GLU A 92 -1.82 -16.13 -2.92
N ALA A 93 -1.61 -17.31 -3.54
CA ALA A 93 -0.59 -18.26 -3.10
C ALA A 93 0.84 -17.69 -3.17
N MET A 94 1.14 -16.87 -4.18
CA MET A 94 2.45 -16.21 -4.29
C MET A 94 2.65 -15.11 -3.24
N ARG A 95 1.57 -14.42 -2.85
CA ARG A 95 1.61 -13.32 -1.88
C ARG A 95 1.54 -13.79 -0.43
N TRP A 96 0.79 -14.85 -0.18
CA TRP A 96 0.43 -15.31 1.17
C TRP A 96 1.64 -15.48 2.08
N GLU A 97 2.71 -16.13 1.62
CA GLU A 97 3.90 -16.29 2.48
C GLU A 97 4.57 -14.95 2.79
N ARG A 98 4.64 -14.02 1.84
CA ARG A 98 5.19 -12.67 2.08
C ARG A 98 4.31 -11.88 3.03
N GLU A 99 2.99 -11.91 2.86
CA GLU A 99 2.01 -11.28 3.75
C GLU A 99 2.10 -11.87 5.17
N ARG A 100 2.22 -13.19 5.28
CA ARG A 100 2.34 -13.92 6.56
C ARG A 100 3.65 -13.56 7.26
N LEU A 101 4.79 -13.58 6.54
CA LEU A 101 6.08 -13.18 7.10
C LEU A 101 6.07 -11.71 7.56
N LEU A 102 5.45 -10.83 6.78
CA LEU A 102 5.29 -9.43 7.16
C LEU A 102 4.41 -9.28 8.40
N PHE A 103 3.29 -10.00 8.45
CA PHE A 103 2.41 -10.02 9.61
C PHE A 103 3.15 -10.47 10.87
N HIS A 104 4.02 -11.48 10.78
CA HIS A 104 4.83 -11.89 11.93
C HIS A 104 5.91 -10.89 12.31
N ALA A 105 6.45 -10.14 11.35
CA ALA A 105 7.47 -9.12 11.61
C ALA A 105 6.89 -7.83 12.23
N TYR A 106 5.69 -7.41 11.78
CA TYR A 106 5.13 -6.09 12.10
C TYR A 106 3.76 -6.13 12.79
N GLU A 107 3.16 -7.31 12.92
CA GLU A 107 1.85 -7.57 13.54
C GLU A 107 0.73 -6.79 12.82
N ARG A 108 0.87 -6.65 11.50
CA ARG A 108 0.00 -5.86 10.60
C ARG A 108 -0.27 -6.62 9.33
N GLU A 109 -1.49 -6.48 8.82
CA GLU A 109 -1.79 -6.93 7.47
C GLU A 109 -1.04 -6.10 6.44
N MET A 110 -0.79 -6.72 5.30
CA MET A 110 -0.17 -6.00 4.20
C MET A 110 -1.19 -5.12 3.50
N PRO A 111 -0.98 -3.79 3.42
CA PRO A 111 -1.97 -2.95 2.82
C PRO A 111 -1.91 -3.14 1.29
N PRO A 112 -3.03 -2.93 0.59
CA PRO A 112 -3.13 -3.20 -0.85
C PRO A 112 -2.04 -2.53 -1.69
N GLN A 113 -1.61 -1.33 -1.31
CA GLN A 113 -0.55 -0.57 -1.98
C GLN A 113 0.85 -1.18 -1.85
N SER A 114 1.05 -2.19 -1.00
CA SER A 114 2.35 -2.84 -0.79
C SER A 114 2.32 -4.31 -1.15
N LEU A 115 1.27 -4.77 -1.85
CA LEU A 115 1.08 -6.18 -2.15
C LEU A 115 2.07 -6.71 -3.18
N GLY A 116 2.67 -5.88 -4.03
CA GLY A 116 3.65 -6.32 -5.03
C GLY A 116 5.02 -6.60 -4.43
N ARG A 117 5.83 -7.44 -5.10
CA ARG A 117 7.27 -7.50 -4.80
C ARG A 117 7.93 -6.15 -5.11
N TYR A 118 7.56 -5.56 -6.24
CA TYR A 118 7.81 -4.16 -6.54
C TYR A 118 6.49 -3.44 -6.68
N VAL A 119 6.50 -2.18 -6.26
CA VAL A 119 5.35 -1.30 -6.25
C VAL A 119 5.72 -0.05 -7.02
N ILE A 120 4.86 0.31 -7.97
CA ILE A 120 4.88 1.65 -8.56
C ILE A 120 3.70 2.39 -7.94
N ASP A 121 3.98 3.38 -7.12
CA ASP A 121 2.99 4.20 -6.44
C ASP A 121 3.00 5.60 -7.05
N ALA A 122 1.85 6.12 -7.47
CA ALA A 122 1.74 7.41 -8.14
C ALA A 122 0.48 8.16 -7.77
N ILE A 123 0.63 9.44 -7.43
CA ILE A 123 -0.48 10.29 -6.99
C ILE A 123 -0.51 11.56 -7.82
N ARG A 124 -1.71 11.98 -8.21
CA ARG A 124 -2.03 13.30 -8.77
C ARG A 124 -3.11 13.94 -7.90
N THR A 125 -2.83 15.09 -7.30
CA THR A 125 -3.74 15.91 -6.48
C THR A 125 -4.08 17.23 -7.19
N THR A 126 -4.43 17.16 -8.47
CA THR A 126 -4.88 18.37 -9.19
C THR A 126 -6.38 18.51 -9.00
N ASP A 127 -6.82 19.59 -8.38
CA ASP A 127 -8.25 19.83 -8.15
C ASP A 127 -9.05 19.92 -9.45
N GLY A 128 -10.29 19.41 -9.41
CA GLY A 128 -11.29 19.71 -10.42
C GLY A 128 -11.17 18.92 -11.74
N ILE A 129 -10.53 17.74 -11.74
CA ILE A 129 -10.43 16.91 -12.94
C ILE A 129 -11.81 16.33 -13.27
N SER A 130 -12.27 16.50 -14.51
CA SER A 130 -13.53 15.88 -14.94
C SER A 130 -13.43 14.35 -14.98
N VAL A 131 -14.53 13.65 -14.78
CA VAL A 131 -14.60 12.18 -14.93
C VAL A 131 -14.10 11.74 -16.30
N ALA A 132 -14.50 12.44 -17.37
CA ALA A 132 -14.09 12.12 -18.72
C ALA A 132 -12.58 12.29 -18.94
N GLU A 133 -11.94 13.23 -18.26
CA GLU A 133 -10.48 13.36 -18.27
C GLU A 133 -9.81 12.27 -17.43
N THR A 134 -10.34 11.98 -16.24
CA THR A 134 -9.86 10.92 -15.35
C THR A 134 -9.90 9.55 -16.05
N SER A 135 -11.03 9.18 -16.66
CA SER A 135 -11.18 7.92 -17.39
C SER A 135 -10.24 7.84 -18.59
N ARG A 136 -10.00 8.97 -19.30
CA ARG A 136 -8.99 9.03 -20.38
C ARG A 136 -7.58 8.80 -19.83
N ALA A 137 -7.22 9.45 -18.73
CA ALA A 137 -5.92 9.30 -18.07
C ALA A 137 -5.67 7.85 -17.63
N ILE A 138 -6.64 7.24 -16.96
CA ILE A 138 -6.57 5.82 -16.55
C ILE A 138 -6.44 4.91 -17.78
N SER A 139 -7.27 5.08 -18.81
CA SER A 139 -7.18 4.27 -20.03
C SER A 139 -5.82 4.41 -20.73
N ALA A 140 -5.21 5.60 -20.66
CA ALA A 140 -3.87 5.83 -21.18
C ALA A 140 -2.80 5.06 -20.42
N VAL A 141 -2.92 4.89 -19.09
CA VAL A 141 -2.03 4.01 -18.31
C VAL A 141 -2.09 2.59 -18.87
N PHE A 142 -3.29 2.00 -18.99
CA PHE A 142 -3.46 0.64 -19.48
C PHE A 142 -2.98 0.48 -20.94
N ALA A 143 -3.26 1.45 -21.79
CA ALA A 143 -2.76 1.46 -23.17
C ALA A 143 -1.22 1.51 -23.22
N LYS A 144 -0.57 2.25 -22.30
CA LYS A 144 0.90 2.31 -22.22
C LYS A 144 1.50 1.06 -21.58
N LEU A 145 0.84 0.44 -20.61
CA LEU A 145 1.24 -0.87 -20.10
C LEU A 145 1.22 -1.92 -21.24
N ALA A 146 0.15 -1.95 -22.04
CA ALA A 146 0.05 -2.82 -23.22
C ALA A 146 1.20 -2.62 -24.25
N VAL A 147 1.83 -1.45 -24.27
CA VAL A 147 3.03 -1.17 -25.07
C VAL A 147 4.31 -1.57 -24.33
N ALA A 148 4.37 -1.33 -23.02
CA ALA A 148 5.53 -1.63 -22.18
C ALA A 148 5.89 -3.11 -22.16
N HIS A 149 4.91 -4.00 -22.30
CA HIS A 149 5.17 -5.44 -22.34
C HIS A 149 4.17 -6.23 -23.19
N SER A 150 4.66 -7.22 -23.94
CA SER A 150 3.85 -8.06 -24.82
C SER A 150 2.75 -8.83 -24.07
N LEU A 151 3.08 -9.33 -22.87
CA LEU A 151 2.12 -10.04 -21.99
C LEU A 151 0.86 -9.24 -21.70
N TRP A 152 0.91 -7.90 -21.73
CA TRP A 152 -0.22 -7.04 -21.35
C TRP A 152 -0.99 -6.52 -22.56
N ARG A 153 -0.45 -6.69 -23.78
CA ARG A 153 -0.98 -6.09 -25.01
C ARG A 153 -2.41 -6.53 -25.38
N ASN A 154 -2.76 -7.77 -25.03
CA ASN A 154 -4.04 -8.39 -25.40
C ASN A 154 -4.86 -8.82 -24.18
N ASN A 155 -4.50 -8.34 -22.99
CA ASN A 155 -5.17 -8.79 -21.77
C ASN A 155 -6.51 -8.09 -21.59
N ARG A 156 -7.51 -8.91 -21.31
CA ARG A 156 -8.66 -8.45 -20.53
C ARG A 156 -8.27 -8.56 -19.05
N TRP A 157 -8.71 -7.59 -18.29
CA TRP A 157 -8.33 -7.45 -16.89
C TRP A 157 -9.40 -8.10 -16.03
N LEU A 158 -9.00 -8.94 -15.06
CA LEU A 158 -9.96 -9.48 -14.09
C LEU A 158 -10.12 -8.50 -12.93
N PRO A 159 -11.34 -8.06 -12.61
CA PRO A 159 -11.58 -7.28 -11.40
C PRO A 159 -11.32 -8.11 -10.14
N VAL A 160 -10.83 -7.45 -9.09
CA VAL A 160 -10.72 -8.01 -7.74
C VAL A 160 -11.71 -7.30 -6.84
N THR A 161 -12.69 -8.03 -6.31
CA THR A 161 -13.70 -7.50 -5.39
C THR A 161 -13.48 -8.00 -3.97
N GLU A 162 -14.00 -7.26 -2.97
CA GLU A 162 -13.87 -7.63 -1.56
C GLU A 162 -14.55 -8.97 -1.23
N ASP A 163 -15.71 -9.25 -1.86
CA ASP A 163 -16.45 -10.50 -1.72
C ASP A 163 -15.85 -11.66 -2.52
N ARG A 164 -14.76 -11.40 -3.26
CA ARG A 164 -14.07 -12.35 -4.15
C ARG A 164 -15.00 -12.98 -5.19
N ALA A 165 -16.07 -12.27 -5.57
CA ALA A 165 -16.93 -12.69 -6.66
C ALA A 165 -16.11 -12.76 -7.97
N SER A 166 -16.24 -13.87 -8.69
CA SER A 166 -15.64 -14.00 -10.01
C SER A 166 -16.39 -13.10 -11.00
N LEU A 167 -15.88 -11.89 -11.21
CA LEU A 167 -16.38 -10.99 -12.24
C LEU A 167 -15.77 -11.32 -13.62
N PRO A 168 -16.51 -11.07 -14.71
CA PRO A 168 -15.99 -11.29 -16.05
C PRO A 168 -14.80 -10.36 -16.34
N PRO A 169 -13.89 -10.76 -17.24
CA PRO A 169 -12.81 -9.89 -17.69
C PRO A 169 -13.35 -8.60 -18.32
N ILE A 170 -12.77 -7.47 -17.94
CA ILE A 170 -13.12 -6.12 -18.40
C ILE A 170 -12.05 -5.54 -19.35
N GLY A 171 -12.48 -4.68 -20.26
CA GLY A 171 -11.60 -3.83 -21.07
C GLY A 171 -11.22 -2.57 -20.31
N LEU A 172 -10.05 -1.99 -20.63
CA LEU A 172 -9.54 -0.75 -20.04
C LEU A 172 -8.78 0.12 -21.08
N ALA A 173 -8.96 -0.17 -22.37
CA ALA A 173 -8.25 0.49 -23.46
C ALA A 173 -8.87 1.84 -23.85
N THR A 174 -10.13 2.08 -23.47
CA THR A 174 -10.84 3.33 -23.75
C THR A 174 -11.43 3.94 -22.48
N ALA A 175 -11.73 5.24 -22.52
CA ALA A 175 -12.35 5.94 -21.40
C ALA A 175 -13.73 5.34 -21.04
N ASP A 176 -14.53 4.95 -22.03
CA ASP A 176 -15.84 4.33 -21.80
C ASP A 176 -15.70 2.97 -21.10
N GLU A 177 -14.73 2.16 -21.53
CA GLU A 177 -14.42 0.89 -20.87
C GLU A 177 -13.97 1.08 -19.42
N VAL A 178 -13.22 2.13 -19.10
CA VAL A 178 -12.86 2.47 -17.71
C VAL A 178 -14.11 2.85 -16.90
N VAL A 179 -15.02 3.65 -17.45
CA VAL A 179 -16.28 4.00 -16.77
C VAL A 179 -17.10 2.74 -16.48
N ASP A 180 -17.22 1.84 -17.45
CA ASP A 180 -17.95 0.58 -17.30
C ASP A 180 -17.27 -0.36 -16.29
N ALA A 181 -15.93 -0.38 -16.24
CA ALA A 181 -15.18 -1.10 -15.23
C ALA A 181 -15.49 -0.59 -13.81
N PHE A 182 -15.48 0.73 -13.60
CA PHE A 182 -15.88 1.31 -12.32
C PHE A 182 -17.32 0.94 -11.97
N ARG A 183 -18.28 1.04 -12.90
CA ARG A 183 -19.67 0.60 -12.67
C ARG A 183 -19.78 -0.88 -12.30
N CYS A 184 -18.96 -1.73 -12.89
CA CYS A 184 -19.00 -3.17 -12.67
C CYS A 184 -18.60 -3.54 -11.23
N VAL A 185 -17.56 -2.88 -10.68
CA VAL A 185 -17.07 -3.16 -9.32
C VAL A 185 -17.72 -2.28 -8.25
N ASN A 186 -18.52 -1.29 -8.66
CA ASN A 186 -19.20 -0.35 -7.78
C ASN A 186 -20.72 -0.30 -8.08
N PRO A 187 -21.53 -1.25 -7.55
CA PRO A 187 -22.90 -1.48 -8.01
C PRO A 187 -23.84 -0.29 -7.91
N ALA A 188 -23.80 0.51 -6.84
CA ALA A 188 -24.69 1.68 -6.80
C ALA A 188 -24.19 2.87 -7.65
N TYR A 189 -22.94 2.93 -8.14
CA TYR A 189 -22.49 3.93 -9.12
C TYR A 189 -23.17 3.62 -10.45
N ALA A 190 -23.35 2.33 -10.72
CA ALA A 190 -24.17 1.88 -11.84
C ALA A 190 -25.66 2.25 -11.68
N ILE A 191 -26.15 2.49 -10.45
CA ILE A 191 -27.57 2.80 -10.17
C ILE A 191 -27.82 4.31 -10.18
N ASP A 192 -27.00 5.10 -9.46
CA ASP A 192 -27.25 6.53 -9.25
C ASP A 192 -26.53 7.43 -10.27
N GLY A 193 -25.43 6.94 -10.86
CA GLY A 193 -24.59 7.70 -11.79
C GLY A 193 -23.90 8.91 -11.16
N THR A 194 -23.90 9.05 -9.83
CA THR A 194 -23.37 10.22 -9.11
C THR A 194 -22.14 9.84 -8.31
N LEU A 195 -20.99 10.48 -8.57
CA LEU A 195 -19.72 10.09 -7.92
C LEU A 195 -19.65 10.39 -6.42
N HIS A 196 -20.49 11.30 -5.89
CA HIS A 196 -20.29 11.90 -4.57
C HIS A 196 -20.53 10.97 -3.35
N ASN A 197 -21.00 9.74 -3.54
CA ASN A 197 -21.40 8.80 -2.48
C ASN A 197 -20.51 7.54 -2.39
N TRP A 198 -19.36 7.53 -3.06
CA TRP A 198 -18.73 6.29 -3.52
C TRP A 198 -17.30 6.09 -3.00
N GLN A 199 -16.97 4.87 -2.57
CA GLN A 199 -15.57 4.43 -2.50
C GLN A 199 -15.10 4.09 -3.92
N MET A 200 -14.39 5.01 -4.59
CA MET A 200 -13.98 4.84 -5.98
C MET A 200 -12.66 4.08 -6.11
N THR A 201 -12.71 2.79 -5.76
CA THR A 201 -11.58 1.89 -5.97
C THR A 201 -11.84 0.97 -7.17
N LEU A 202 -10.90 0.89 -8.10
CA LEU A 202 -10.84 -0.13 -9.15
C LEU A 202 -9.57 -0.93 -8.94
N ARG A 203 -9.72 -2.24 -8.70
CA ARG A 203 -8.60 -3.17 -8.55
C ARG A 203 -8.70 -4.26 -9.60
N VAL A 204 -7.63 -4.45 -10.36
CA VAL A 204 -7.61 -5.40 -11.49
C VAL A 204 -6.30 -6.15 -11.60
N ILE A 205 -6.35 -7.37 -12.15
CA ILE A 205 -5.19 -8.23 -12.38
C ILE A 205 -5.14 -8.74 -13.81
N ASN A 206 -3.94 -9.00 -14.33
CA ASN A 206 -3.73 -9.59 -15.66
C ASN A 206 -3.90 -11.12 -15.66
N ALA A 207 -5.02 -11.64 -15.19
CA ALA A 207 -5.19 -13.08 -15.07
C ALA A 207 -5.63 -13.74 -16.39
N GLN A 208 -4.65 -14.09 -17.23
CA GLN A 208 -4.77 -15.30 -18.07
C GLN A 208 -4.34 -16.52 -17.23
N THR A 209 -4.88 -17.70 -17.53
CA THR A 209 -4.58 -18.96 -16.80
C THR A 209 -3.07 -19.25 -16.72
N ASP A 210 -2.30 -18.77 -17.70
CA ASP A 210 -0.84 -18.94 -17.77
C ASP A 210 -0.04 -17.72 -17.24
N ALA A 211 -0.71 -16.61 -16.93
CA ALA A 211 -0.07 -15.35 -16.51
C ALA A 211 0.62 -15.48 -15.14
N CYS A 212 0.14 -16.36 -14.27
CA CYS A 212 0.80 -16.63 -12.99
C CYS A 212 2.23 -17.14 -13.16
N ALA A 213 2.50 -17.90 -14.21
CA ALA A 213 3.84 -18.41 -14.52
C ALA A 213 4.72 -17.37 -15.24
N ALA A 214 4.11 -16.45 -16.00
CA ALA A 214 4.83 -15.41 -16.75
C ALA A 214 5.09 -14.13 -15.93
N GLY A 215 4.42 -13.98 -14.79
CA GLY A 215 4.50 -12.83 -13.89
C GLY A 215 3.21 -12.02 -13.87
N LEU A 216 2.81 -11.61 -12.67
CA LEU A 216 1.53 -10.96 -12.41
C LEU A 216 1.70 -9.48 -12.17
N ILE A 217 0.78 -8.71 -12.74
CA ILE A 217 0.60 -7.29 -12.48
C ILE A 217 -0.82 -7.09 -11.96
N GLU A 218 -0.90 -6.35 -10.87
CA GLU A 218 -2.13 -5.84 -10.32
C GLU A 218 -2.08 -4.32 -10.36
N VAL A 219 -3.18 -3.71 -10.79
CA VAL A 219 -3.34 -2.26 -10.81
C VAL A 219 -4.50 -1.91 -9.89
N ILE A 220 -4.24 -0.99 -8.96
CA ILE A 220 -5.22 -0.40 -8.07
C ILE A 220 -5.33 1.07 -8.41
N VAL A 221 -6.55 1.56 -8.55
CA VAL A 221 -6.84 2.98 -8.78
C VAL A 221 -7.83 3.43 -7.72
N TRP A 222 -7.45 4.44 -6.95
CA TRP A 222 -8.33 5.18 -6.04
C TRP A 222 -8.60 6.57 -6.61
N LEU A 223 -9.84 7.02 -6.48
CA LEU A 223 -10.25 8.38 -6.82
C LEU A 223 -10.86 9.04 -5.59
N ASP A 224 -10.33 10.20 -5.22
CA ASP A 224 -10.97 11.08 -4.25
C ASP A 224 -11.71 12.20 -4.99
N THR A 225 -12.92 12.51 -4.51
CA THR A 225 -13.82 13.45 -5.20
C THR A 225 -14.53 14.39 -4.25
N SER A 226 -14.60 15.66 -4.62
CA SER A 226 -15.47 16.67 -4.04
C SER A 226 -16.65 16.94 -4.97
N GLY A 227 -17.68 16.08 -4.90
CA GLY A 227 -18.88 16.20 -5.72
C GLY A 227 -18.72 15.58 -7.11
N PRO A 228 -18.90 16.34 -8.22
CA PRO A 228 -18.83 15.80 -9.58
C PRO A 228 -17.41 15.79 -10.20
N VAL A 229 -16.40 16.23 -9.45
CA VAL A 229 -15.02 16.34 -9.90
C VAL A 229 -14.12 15.39 -9.10
N VAL A 230 -13.00 15.01 -9.72
CA VAL A 230 -11.94 14.21 -9.12
C VAL A 230 -10.84 15.16 -8.67
N ASP A 231 -10.50 15.11 -7.38
CA ASP A 231 -9.45 15.93 -6.77
C ASP A 231 -8.14 15.16 -6.68
N GLN A 232 -8.24 13.84 -6.49
CA GLN A 232 -7.08 12.95 -6.45
C GLN A 232 -7.26 11.72 -7.34
N ILE A 233 -6.20 11.37 -8.05
CA ILE A 233 -6.03 10.07 -8.69
C ILE A 233 -4.81 9.41 -8.06
N HIS A 234 -5.00 8.27 -7.40
CA HIS A 234 -3.94 7.44 -6.84
C HIS A 234 -3.89 6.12 -7.60
N VAL A 235 -2.77 5.84 -8.26
CA VAL A 235 -2.55 4.59 -9.01
C VAL A 235 -1.40 3.84 -8.37
N VAL A 236 -1.68 2.59 -7.98
CA VAL A 236 -0.64 1.64 -7.57
C VAL A 236 -0.58 0.48 -8.56
N VAL A 237 0.63 0.15 -8.97
CA VAL A 237 0.93 -1.04 -9.76
C VAL A 237 1.79 -1.99 -8.93
N ASN A 238 1.21 -3.10 -8.52
CA ASN A 238 1.89 -4.19 -7.83
C ASN A 238 2.40 -5.20 -8.86
N LEU A 239 3.72 -5.35 -8.97
CA LEU A 239 4.36 -6.28 -9.89
C LEU A 239 5.01 -7.45 -9.16
N GLU A 240 4.59 -8.66 -9.50
CA GLU A 240 5.20 -9.91 -9.07
C GLU A 240 6.16 -10.42 -10.14
N ARG A 241 7.31 -10.96 -9.70
CA ARG A 241 8.29 -11.62 -10.57
C ARG A 241 8.71 -10.79 -11.80
N PRO A 242 9.20 -9.54 -11.62
CA PRO A 242 9.65 -8.74 -12.77
C PRO A 242 10.78 -9.40 -13.55
N ASP A 243 11.52 -10.33 -12.94
CA ASP A 243 12.50 -11.21 -13.60
C ASP A 243 11.88 -12.04 -14.72
N LEU A 244 10.71 -12.65 -14.47
CA LEU A 244 10.04 -13.51 -15.44
C LEU A 244 9.34 -12.70 -16.52
N VAL A 245 8.69 -11.59 -16.13
CA VAL A 245 8.06 -10.68 -17.07
C VAL A 245 9.13 -10.14 -18.02
N ALA A 246 10.19 -9.53 -17.50
CA ALA A 246 11.25 -8.94 -18.31
C ALA A 246 11.92 -9.95 -19.26
N ALA A 247 12.13 -11.19 -18.80
CA ALA A 247 12.73 -12.24 -19.62
C ALA A 247 11.87 -12.60 -20.85
N ALA A 248 10.54 -12.44 -20.79
CA ALA A 248 9.65 -12.77 -21.91
C ALA A 248 9.82 -11.84 -23.13
N ASP A 249 10.29 -10.61 -22.92
CA ASP A 249 10.57 -9.62 -23.97
C ASP A 249 12.08 -9.33 -24.12
N ASP A 250 12.96 -10.26 -23.66
CA ASP A 250 14.42 -10.11 -23.68
C ASP A 250 14.93 -8.78 -23.07
N THR A 251 14.27 -8.32 -22.00
CA THR A 251 14.62 -7.09 -21.27
C THR A 251 15.08 -7.39 -19.85
N THR A 252 15.48 -6.35 -19.13
CA THR A 252 15.91 -6.43 -17.72
C THR A 252 14.79 -5.96 -16.79
N PRO A 253 14.66 -6.49 -15.55
CA PRO A 253 13.68 -6.02 -14.57
C PRO A 253 13.66 -4.50 -14.39
N GLU A 254 14.83 -3.87 -14.38
CA GLU A 254 14.98 -2.43 -14.20
C GLU A 254 14.34 -1.64 -15.34
N LYS A 255 14.58 -2.05 -16.59
CA LYS A 255 13.97 -1.46 -17.79
C LYS A 255 12.46 -1.67 -17.83
N LEU A 256 11.99 -2.85 -17.39
CA LEU A 256 10.55 -3.11 -17.27
C LEU A 256 9.91 -2.17 -16.25
N LEU A 257 10.48 -2.05 -15.05
CA LEU A 257 9.98 -1.18 -13.99
C LEU A 257 10.01 0.29 -14.40
N GLU A 258 11.06 0.73 -15.11
CA GLU A 258 11.13 2.06 -15.70
C GLU A 258 10.06 2.29 -16.77
N ALA A 259 9.78 1.29 -17.62
CA ALA A 259 8.72 1.37 -18.62
C ALA A 259 7.32 1.43 -17.98
N VAL A 260 7.09 0.67 -16.90
CA VAL A 260 5.84 0.71 -16.12
C VAL A 260 5.66 2.06 -15.45
N LEU A 261 6.70 2.57 -14.77
CA LEU A 261 6.69 3.93 -14.22
C LEU A 261 6.40 4.97 -15.32
N GLY A 262 7.07 4.85 -16.48
CA GLY A 262 6.84 5.72 -17.62
C GLY A 262 5.40 5.66 -18.15
N ALA A 263 4.77 4.48 -18.16
CA ALA A 263 3.37 4.31 -18.53
C ALA A 263 2.44 5.07 -17.57
N VAL A 264 2.71 5.00 -16.26
CA VAL A 264 1.96 5.76 -15.25
C VAL A 264 2.21 7.26 -15.41
N ILE A 265 3.47 7.71 -15.53
CA ILE A 265 3.81 9.12 -15.72
C ILE A 265 3.09 9.71 -16.94
N ILE A 266 3.13 9.02 -18.07
CA ILE A 266 2.49 9.49 -19.31
C ILE A 266 0.97 9.43 -19.22
N GLY A 267 0.43 8.42 -18.55
CA GLY A 267 -1.01 8.19 -18.47
C GLY A 267 -1.73 9.19 -17.58
N ILE A 268 -1.25 9.39 -16.35
CA ILE A 268 -1.92 10.26 -15.37
C ILE A 268 -1.27 11.63 -15.19
N ASP A 269 -0.03 11.83 -15.64
CA ASP A 269 0.78 13.02 -15.32
C ASP A 269 0.81 13.28 -13.80
N PRO A 270 1.39 12.36 -13.00
CA PRO A 270 1.30 12.42 -11.54
C PRO A 270 2.05 13.63 -10.98
N ASP A 271 1.73 14.01 -9.75
CA ASP A 271 2.53 14.96 -8.97
C ASP A 271 3.81 14.30 -8.48
N VAL A 272 3.68 13.02 -8.13
CA VAL A 272 4.76 12.15 -7.71
C VAL A 272 4.48 10.71 -8.11
N ALA A 273 5.55 10.02 -8.45
CA ALA A 273 5.51 8.58 -8.59
C ALA A 273 6.81 7.96 -8.10
N SER A 274 6.79 6.73 -7.62
CA SER A 274 7.97 6.05 -7.12
C SER A 274 7.90 4.56 -7.41
N VAL A 275 9.05 3.95 -7.69
CA VAL A 275 9.19 2.49 -7.73
C VAL A 275 9.96 2.06 -6.51
N ALA A 276 9.34 1.28 -5.63
CA ALA A 276 9.95 0.73 -4.43
C ALA A 276 9.79 -0.79 -4.35
N HIS A 277 10.58 -1.44 -3.51
CA HIS A 277 10.31 -2.82 -3.11
C HIS A 277 9.16 -2.80 -2.08
N GLY A 278 8.30 -3.82 -2.10
CA GLY A 278 7.07 -3.82 -1.30
C GLY A 278 7.30 -3.80 0.22
N ASP A 279 8.42 -4.36 0.70
CA ASP A 279 8.82 -4.32 2.11
C ASP A 279 9.34 -2.94 2.55
N ALA A 280 10.01 -2.21 1.67
CA ALA A 280 10.56 -0.90 1.95
C ALA A 280 9.46 0.08 2.39
N LEU A 281 8.24 -0.05 1.83
CA LEU A 281 7.06 0.76 2.20
C LEU A 281 6.69 0.70 3.69
N TYR A 282 7.19 -0.29 4.44
CA TYR A 282 6.96 -0.42 5.88
C TYR A 282 8.08 0.10 6.75
N GLU A 283 9.31 -0.02 6.25
CA GLU A 283 10.51 0.32 6.99
C GLU A 283 10.93 1.78 6.74
N GLY A 284 10.50 2.34 5.62
CA GLY A 284 10.87 3.66 5.17
C GLY A 284 10.04 4.78 5.78
N GLU A 285 10.61 5.98 5.78
CA GLU A 285 9.94 7.23 6.14
C GLU A 285 9.33 7.81 4.84
N PRO A 286 8.01 7.75 4.64
CA PRO A 286 7.42 8.29 3.43
C PRO A 286 7.36 9.84 3.50
N PHE A 287 7.37 10.52 2.35
CA PHE A 287 7.21 11.97 2.30
C PHE A 287 5.84 12.35 1.74
N SER A 288 5.30 13.46 2.25
CA SER A 288 4.17 14.15 1.62
C SER A 288 4.70 15.29 0.76
N ILE A 289 3.96 15.57 -0.31
CA ILE A 289 4.24 16.70 -1.21
C ILE A 289 3.41 17.94 -0.84
N GLU A 290 2.41 17.75 0.01
CA GLU A 290 1.70 18.85 0.62
C GLU A 290 2.37 19.24 1.94
N PRO A 291 2.45 20.55 2.26
CA PRO A 291 2.90 20.99 3.57
C PRO A 291 2.03 20.37 4.67
N ALA A 292 2.66 20.03 5.81
CA ALA A 292 2.02 19.31 6.91
C ALA A 292 0.85 20.06 7.57
N ASP A 293 0.71 21.36 7.31
CA ASP A 293 -0.34 22.21 7.84
C ASP A 293 -1.15 22.77 6.66
N GLU A 294 -2.34 22.19 6.39
CA GLU A 294 -3.58 22.87 5.97
C GLU A 294 -4.64 21.95 5.32
N SER A 295 -4.34 20.71 4.93
CA SER A 295 -5.38 19.79 4.41
C SER A 295 -6.01 18.93 5.51
N ALA A 296 -7.34 18.80 5.48
CA ALA A 296 -8.08 17.89 6.36
C ALA A 296 -7.88 16.40 5.98
N ASP A 297 -7.26 16.14 4.83
CA ASP A 297 -6.86 14.83 4.33
C ASP A 297 -5.47 14.97 3.66
N PRO A 298 -4.37 14.59 4.34
CA PRO A 298 -3.04 14.68 3.74
C PRO A 298 -2.93 13.70 2.58
N THR A 299 -2.32 14.15 1.47
CA THR A 299 -1.91 13.26 0.37
C THR A 299 -1.24 12.00 0.94
N PRO A 300 -1.62 10.77 0.49
CA PRO A 300 -0.98 9.55 0.94
C PRO A 300 0.54 9.67 0.78
N PRO A 301 1.33 9.44 1.83
CA PRO A 301 2.76 9.72 1.76
C PRO A 301 3.43 8.64 0.90
N ILE A 302 4.25 9.04 -0.07
CA ILE A 302 4.96 8.12 -0.96
C ILE A 302 6.35 7.84 -0.41
N LEU A 303 6.77 6.58 -0.43
CA LEU A 303 8.16 6.25 -0.15
C LEU A 303 9.03 6.43 -1.40
N PRO A 304 10.11 7.22 -1.36
CA PRO A 304 11.06 7.28 -2.45
C PRO A 304 11.76 5.93 -2.62
N GLY A 305 11.94 5.53 -3.86
CA GLY A 305 12.60 4.30 -4.24
C GLY A 305 13.72 4.54 -5.24
N PRO A 306 14.32 3.47 -5.80
CA PRO A 306 15.36 3.56 -6.83
C PRO A 306 15.02 4.47 -8.02
N LEU A 307 13.74 4.59 -8.34
CA LEU A 307 13.20 5.52 -9.33
C LEU A 307 12.12 6.36 -8.64
N THR A 308 12.27 7.69 -8.62
CA THR A 308 11.26 8.59 -8.06
C THR A 308 11.07 9.77 -9.00
N TYR A 309 9.83 10.03 -9.40
CA TYR A 309 9.43 11.13 -10.23
C TYR A 309 8.78 12.22 -9.37
N VAL A 310 9.12 13.48 -9.65
CA VAL A 310 8.50 14.66 -9.06
C VAL A 310 8.14 15.64 -10.16
N ALA A 311 6.87 16.06 -10.24
CA ALA A 311 6.41 17.02 -11.23
C ALA A 311 6.95 18.44 -10.94
N THR A 312 7.29 19.20 -11.98
CA THR A 312 7.82 20.57 -11.77
C THR A 312 6.81 21.52 -11.14
N ARG A 313 5.51 21.24 -11.32
CA ARG A 313 4.41 22.01 -10.71
C ARG A 313 4.34 21.86 -9.20
N ARG A 314 4.89 20.78 -8.65
CA ARG A 314 5.06 20.61 -7.20
C ARG A 314 6.40 21.11 -6.73
N ARG A 315 7.43 20.89 -7.55
CA ARG A 315 8.77 21.29 -7.19
C ARG A 315 9.61 21.64 -8.41
N SER A 316 9.88 22.94 -8.58
CA SER A 316 10.59 23.46 -9.75
C SER A 316 12.10 23.24 -9.72
N ASP A 317 12.69 23.09 -8.53
CA ASP A 317 14.11 22.76 -8.35
C ASP A 317 14.33 21.54 -7.45
N LEU A 318 15.38 20.78 -7.73
CA LEU A 318 15.77 19.60 -6.96
C LEU A 318 17.21 19.75 -6.49
N ASP A 319 17.58 20.95 -6.03
CA ASP A 319 18.94 21.21 -5.53
C ASP A 319 19.15 20.63 -4.13
N CYS A 320 18.06 20.40 -3.37
CA CYS A 320 18.06 19.69 -2.09
C CYS A 320 18.66 18.28 -2.14
N ILE A 321 18.72 17.65 -3.32
CA ILE A 321 19.26 16.30 -3.50
C ILE A 321 20.63 16.30 -4.20
N ALA A 322 21.27 17.46 -4.40
CA ALA A 322 22.51 17.57 -5.17
C ALA A 322 23.66 16.71 -4.62
N ASP A 323 23.75 16.60 -3.29
CA ASP A 323 24.79 15.84 -2.60
C ASP A 323 24.43 14.35 -2.37
N LEU A 324 23.21 13.95 -2.76
CA LEU A 324 22.74 12.57 -2.62
C LEU A 324 23.16 11.71 -3.83
N PRO A 325 23.19 10.36 -3.72
CA PRO A 325 23.66 9.47 -4.79
C PRO A 325 22.60 9.26 -5.89
N PHE A 326 22.02 10.34 -6.39
CA PHE A 326 20.99 10.32 -7.41
C PHE A 326 21.38 11.13 -8.65
N ASP A 327 20.91 10.64 -9.79
CA ASP A 327 20.94 11.35 -11.06
C ASP A 327 19.55 11.92 -11.35
N ARG A 328 19.50 13.06 -12.04
CA ARG A 328 18.28 13.80 -12.36
C ARG A 328 18.10 13.82 -13.88
N GLN A 329 16.93 13.40 -14.36
CA GLN A 329 16.60 13.45 -15.79
C GLN A 329 15.22 14.09 -15.98
N PRO A 330 15.08 15.12 -16.82
CA PRO A 330 13.76 15.63 -17.22
C PRO A 330 12.93 14.56 -17.94
N VAL A 331 11.69 14.36 -17.50
CA VAL A 331 10.74 13.41 -18.09
C VAL A 331 9.34 14.03 -18.02
N GLY A 332 8.63 14.12 -19.14
CA GLY A 332 7.28 14.70 -19.16
C GLY A 332 7.26 16.13 -18.63
N SER A 333 6.40 16.37 -17.63
CA SER A 333 6.24 17.66 -16.94
C SER A 333 7.11 17.78 -15.67
N GLY A 334 8.06 16.87 -15.46
CA GLY A 334 8.78 16.73 -14.20
C GLY A 334 10.21 16.23 -14.35
N VAL A 335 10.74 15.73 -13.24
CA VAL A 335 12.09 15.16 -13.17
C VAL A 335 12.01 13.76 -12.58
N LEU A 336 12.64 12.82 -13.29
CA LEU A 336 12.91 11.48 -12.80
C LEU A 336 14.27 11.48 -12.09
N ILE A 337 14.23 11.12 -10.82
CA ILE A 337 15.36 10.93 -9.91
C ILE A 337 15.69 9.43 -9.95
N ARG A 338 16.94 9.10 -10.27
CA ARG A 338 17.41 7.70 -10.32
C ARG A 338 18.56 7.48 -9.36
N HIS A 339 18.47 6.46 -8.53
CA HIS A 339 19.57 6.06 -7.66
C HIS A 339 20.73 5.51 -8.51
N ARG A 340 21.97 5.97 -8.26
CA ARG A 340 23.16 5.54 -9.03
C ARG A 340 23.50 4.06 -8.86
N GLY A 341 23.12 3.46 -7.73
CA GLY A 341 23.21 2.01 -7.52
C GLY A 341 22.06 1.21 -8.15
N GLY A 342 21.15 1.87 -8.88
CA GLY A 342 19.93 1.25 -9.38
C GLY A 342 19.08 0.71 -8.24
N PHE A 343 18.57 -0.52 -8.40
CA PHE A 343 17.63 -1.15 -7.49
C PHE A 343 18.26 -1.74 -6.22
N THR A 344 19.54 -1.49 -5.97
CA THR A 344 20.20 -1.83 -4.69
C THR A 344 20.07 -0.72 -3.65
N MET A 345 19.12 0.20 -3.81
CA MET A 345 18.91 1.31 -2.88
C MET A 345 18.49 0.77 -1.50
N THR A 346 19.07 1.34 -0.44
CA THR A 346 18.77 0.94 0.94
C THR A 346 17.66 1.80 1.54
N THR A 347 16.99 1.31 2.60
CA THR A 347 16.03 2.09 3.39
C THR A 347 16.65 3.38 3.94
N THR A 348 17.93 3.36 4.35
CA THR A 348 18.64 4.57 4.81
C THR A 348 18.70 5.63 3.71
N THR A 349 19.08 5.24 2.49
CA THR A 349 19.14 6.15 1.33
C THR A 349 17.74 6.62 0.91
N ALA A 350 16.72 5.77 1.04
CA ALA A 350 15.32 6.15 0.83
C ALA A 350 14.89 7.26 1.79
N ASN A 351 15.20 7.11 3.08
CA ASN A 351 14.85 8.08 4.12
C ASN A 351 15.64 9.39 3.96
N GLU A 352 16.90 9.34 3.51
CA GLU A 352 17.66 10.55 3.16
C GLU A 352 17.01 11.32 2.01
N LEU A 353 16.60 10.62 0.94
CA LEU A 353 15.87 11.23 -0.17
C LEU A 353 14.52 11.80 0.30
N SER A 354 13.78 11.03 1.11
CA SER A 354 12.50 11.44 1.68
C SER A 354 12.62 12.75 2.47
N ARG A 355 13.59 12.82 3.39
CA ARG A 355 13.88 14.03 4.18
C ARG A 355 14.31 15.20 3.30
N ALA A 356 15.13 14.99 2.28
CA ALA A 356 15.53 16.06 1.36
C ALA A 356 14.34 16.58 0.54
N LEU A 357 13.46 15.68 0.09
CA LEU A 357 12.25 16.05 -0.64
C LEU A 357 11.20 16.73 0.26
N GLY A 358 11.11 16.36 1.53
CA GLY A 358 10.18 16.95 2.50
C GLY A 358 10.68 18.21 3.22
N SER A 359 11.97 18.51 3.21
CA SER A 359 12.57 19.62 3.99
C SER A 359 12.53 21.00 3.33
N ALA A 360 11.92 21.15 2.16
CA ALA A 360 11.88 22.43 1.45
C ALA A 360 10.49 22.81 0.90
N THR A 361 9.43 22.38 1.56
CA THR A 361 8.10 22.98 1.40
C THR A 361 7.98 24.28 2.19
#